data_AF-A0A419JEJ1-F1
#
_entry.id   AF-A0A419JEJ1-F1
#
_cell.length_a   1.000
_cell.length_b   1.000
_cell.length_c   1.000
_cell.angle_alpha   90.00
_cell.angle_beta   90.00
_cell.angle_gamma   90.00
#
_symmetry.space_group_name_H-M   'P 1'
#
loop_
_entity.id
_entity.type
_entity.pdbx_description
1 polymer ?
#
loop_
_entity_poly.entity_id
_entity_poly.type
_entity_poly.pdbx_seq_one_letter_code
_entity_poly.pdbx_strand_id
1 'polypeptide(L)'
;MQQISQNLQSIYRNYRVIPLILSLAVTIDYALTFYLAGGIEVILEYEYSPTLVYAVEHGVVLPYLVFTVFFYYAAGYTVLKYLMDSEIYHIGVYIILLMSITHVLGGLSWYVLNPYYSNAVLALSLISVMVTIAVFGYEVIRHV
;
A
#
# COMPACT_ATOMS: atom_id res chain seq x y z
N MET A 1 27.53 12.82 -7.33
CA MET A 1 26.76 12.95 -6.06
C MET A 1 25.71 14.06 -6.11
N GLN A 2 26.04 15.26 -6.57
CA GLN A 2 25.08 16.40 -6.62
C GLN A 2 23.84 16.12 -7.50
N GLN A 3 24.03 15.54 -8.69
CA GLN A 3 22.94 15.17 -9.60
C GLN A 3 22.03 14.06 -9.04
N ILE A 4 22.61 13.08 -8.33
CA ILE A 4 21.84 12.01 -7.65
C ILE A 4 20.96 12.60 -6.54
N SER A 5 21.51 13.53 -5.75
CA SER A 5 20.78 14.23 -4.70
C SER A 5 19.61 15.05 -5.27
N GLN A 6 19.83 15.78 -6.36
CA GLN A 6 18.78 16.55 -7.05
C GLN A 6 17.66 15.65 -7.60
N ASN A 7 18.02 14.50 -8.18
CA ASN A 7 17.04 13.53 -8.68
C ASN A 7 16.19 12.92 -7.55
N LEU A 8 16.82 12.57 -6.42
CA LEU A 8 16.10 12.06 -5.25
C LEU A 8 15.16 13.10 -4.64
N GLN A 9 15.58 14.35 -4.53
CA GLN A 9 14.72 15.46 -4.08
C GLN A 9 13.54 15.69 -5.04
N SER A 10 13.78 15.58 -6.35
CA SER A 10 12.74 15.69 -7.37
C SER A 10 11.68 14.59 -7.23
N ILE A 11 12.11 13.32 -7.06
CA ILE A 11 11.19 12.20 -6.83
C ILE A 11 10.41 12.38 -5.53
N TYR A 12 11.10 12.76 -4.46
CA TYR A 12 10.51 12.95 -3.14
C TYR A 12 9.40 14.01 -3.13
N ARG A 13 9.62 15.15 -3.80
CA ARG A 13 8.61 16.23 -3.90
C ARG A 13 7.52 15.95 -4.94
N ASN A 14 7.65 14.88 -5.72
CA ASN A 14 6.69 14.58 -6.76
C ASN A 14 5.57 13.67 -6.21
N TYR A 15 4.49 14.31 -5.76
CA TYR A 15 3.26 13.67 -5.29
C TYR A 15 2.59 12.73 -6.33
N ARG A 16 3.03 12.75 -7.59
CA ARG A 16 2.55 11.84 -8.65
C ARG A 16 3.36 10.56 -8.76
N VAL A 17 4.64 10.59 -8.37
CA VAL A 17 5.58 9.47 -8.53
C VAL A 17 5.56 8.55 -7.32
N ILE A 18 5.57 9.11 -6.10
CA ILE A 18 5.57 8.30 -4.87
C ILE A 18 4.39 7.31 -4.80
N PRO A 19 3.14 7.68 -5.18
CA PRO A 19 2.03 6.72 -5.19
C PRO A 19 2.20 5.57 -6.20
N LEU A 20 2.99 5.75 -7.27
CA LEU A 20 3.31 4.65 -8.19
C LEU A 20 4.13 3.56 -7.51
N ILE A 21 4.98 3.91 -6.55
CA ILE A 21 5.76 2.95 -5.76
C ILE A 21 4.81 2.05 -4.96
N LEU A 22 3.79 2.64 -4.36
CA LEU A 22 2.76 1.90 -3.62
C LEU A 22 1.95 0.99 -4.55
N SER A 23 1.51 1.49 -5.70
CA SER A 23 0.82 0.68 -6.70
C SER A 23 1.66 -0.50 -7.20
N LEU A 24 2.96 -0.28 -7.39
CA LEU A 24 3.89 -1.35 -7.76
C LEU A 24 4.02 -2.38 -6.64
N ALA A 25 4.14 -1.93 -5.38
CA ALA A 25 4.21 -2.82 -4.22
C ALA A 25 2.94 -3.68 -4.08
N VAL A 26 1.75 -3.09 -4.28
CA VAL A 26 0.47 -3.82 -4.28
C VAL A 26 0.40 -4.82 -5.44
N THR A 27 0.94 -4.47 -6.60
CA THR A 27 1.02 -5.40 -7.73
C THR A 27 1.94 -6.59 -7.40
N ILE A 28 3.08 -6.32 -6.75
CA ILE A 28 4.02 -7.37 -6.31
C ILE A 28 3.37 -8.25 -5.24
N ASP A 29 2.68 -7.66 -4.27
CA ASP A 29 1.93 -8.37 -3.22
C ASP A 29 1.02 -9.44 -3.83
N TYR A 30 0.07 -9.03 -4.67
CA TYR A 30 -0.86 -9.96 -5.30
C TYR A 30 -0.17 -10.91 -6.28
N ALA A 31 0.85 -10.47 -7.02
CA ALA A 31 1.61 -11.38 -7.88
C ALA A 31 2.25 -12.51 -7.07
N LEU A 32 2.84 -12.20 -5.91
CA LEU A 32 3.40 -13.19 -4.99
C LEU A 32 2.30 -14.06 -4.38
N THR A 33 1.19 -13.48 -3.91
CA THR A 33 0.04 -14.23 -3.40
C THR A 33 -0.44 -15.29 -4.39
N PHE A 34 -0.78 -14.89 -5.61
CA PHE A 34 -1.29 -15.82 -6.62
C PHE A 34 -0.24 -16.81 -7.09
N TYR A 35 1.04 -16.39 -7.20
CA TYR A 35 2.12 -17.28 -7.62
C TYR A 35 2.45 -18.34 -6.56
N LEU A 36 2.51 -17.95 -5.29
CA LEU A 36 2.91 -18.82 -4.19
C LEU A 36 1.76 -19.69 -3.65
N ALA A 37 0.51 -19.24 -3.76
CA ALA A 37 -0.65 -20.03 -3.33
C ALA A 37 -0.79 -21.33 -4.14
N GLY A 38 -0.34 -21.37 -5.39
CA GLY A 38 -0.35 -22.58 -6.22
C GLY A 38 -1.75 -23.06 -6.65
N GLY A 39 -2.82 -22.38 -6.25
CA GLY A 39 -4.20 -22.71 -6.58
C GLY A 39 -5.19 -21.74 -5.93
N ILE A 40 -6.42 -21.73 -6.45
CA ILE A 40 -7.52 -20.92 -5.92
C ILE A 40 -7.98 -21.46 -4.56
N GLU A 41 -7.94 -22.77 -4.39
CA GLU A 41 -8.39 -23.48 -3.18
C GLU A 41 -7.59 -23.02 -1.95
N VAL A 42 -6.27 -22.88 -2.12
CA VAL A 42 -5.38 -22.41 -1.05
C VAL A 42 -5.67 -20.95 -0.69
N ILE A 43 -6.03 -20.11 -1.68
CA ILE A 43 -6.43 -18.74 -1.41
C ILE A 43 -7.72 -18.71 -0.60
N LEU A 44 -8.71 -19.52 -0.96
CA LEU A 44 -9.98 -19.58 -0.23
C LEU A 44 -9.83 -20.13 1.20
N GLU A 45 -8.81 -20.97 1.45
CA GLU A 45 -8.56 -21.56 2.77
C GLU A 45 -7.73 -20.63 3.69
N TYR A 46 -6.75 -19.91 3.15
CA TYR A 46 -5.74 -19.19 3.95
C TYR A 46 -5.77 -17.66 3.82
N GLU A 47 -6.48 -17.10 2.84
CA GLU A 47 -6.57 -15.65 2.68
C GLU A 47 -7.54 -15.03 3.70
N TYR A 48 -7.06 -14.00 4.41
CA TYR A 48 -7.86 -13.30 5.42
C TYR A 48 -8.61 -12.10 4.85
N SER A 49 -8.22 -11.59 3.68
CA SER A 49 -8.88 -10.47 3.02
C SER A 49 -10.26 -10.87 2.45
N PRO A 50 -11.38 -10.42 3.03
CA PRO A 50 -12.71 -10.83 2.58
C PRO A 50 -13.00 -10.38 1.14
N THR A 51 -12.40 -9.27 0.72
CA THR A 51 -12.59 -8.73 -0.63
C THR A 51 -11.84 -9.54 -1.68
N LEU A 52 -10.64 -10.04 -1.35
CA LEU A 52 -9.91 -10.93 -2.25
C LEU A 52 -10.60 -12.31 -2.33
N VAL A 53 -11.00 -12.86 -1.18
CA VAL A 53 -11.78 -14.12 -1.13
C VAL A 53 -13.03 -14.01 -2.01
N TYR A 54 -13.83 -12.96 -1.81
CA TYR A 54 -15.01 -12.70 -2.65
C TYR A 54 -14.67 -12.63 -4.14
N ALA A 55 -13.58 -11.93 -4.50
CA ALA A 55 -13.18 -11.78 -5.89
C ALA A 55 -12.78 -13.11 -6.54
N VAL A 56 -12.12 -13.98 -5.78
CA VAL A 56 -11.73 -15.32 -6.20
C VAL A 56 -12.97 -16.22 -6.34
N GLU A 57 -13.84 -16.25 -5.35
CA GLU A 57 -15.08 -17.04 -5.36
C GLU A 57 -15.99 -16.73 -6.56
N HIS A 58 -16.05 -15.46 -6.97
CA HIS A 58 -16.94 -14.99 -8.03
C HIS A 58 -16.24 -14.81 -9.39
N GLY A 59 -14.95 -15.17 -9.50
CA GLY A 59 -14.20 -15.06 -10.76
C GLY A 59 -13.97 -13.61 -11.23
N VAL A 60 -13.97 -12.64 -10.32
CA VAL A 60 -13.78 -11.20 -10.59
C VAL A 60 -12.43 -10.67 -10.11
N VAL A 61 -11.43 -11.56 -9.98
CA VAL A 61 -10.06 -11.23 -9.55
C VAL A 61 -9.43 -10.12 -10.39
N LEU A 62 -9.54 -10.17 -11.72
CA LEU A 62 -8.90 -9.17 -12.58
C LEU A 62 -9.49 -7.76 -12.38
N PRO A 63 -10.82 -7.55 -12.42
CA PRO A 63 -11.43 -6.28 -12.02
C PRO A 63 -11.02 -5.82 -10.61
N TYR A 64 -11.00 -6.74 -9.64
CA TYR A 64 -10.59 -6.45 -8.27
C TYR A 64 -9.16 -5.93 -8.19
N LEU A 65 -8.21 -6.58 -8.87
CA LEU A 65 -6.79 -6.17 -8.88
C LEU A 65 -6.61 -4.80 -9.53
N VAL A 66 -7.25 -4.57 -10.69
CA VAL A 66 -7.19 -3.27 -11.37
C VAL A 66 -7.74 -2.16 -10.49
N PHE A 67 -8.90 -2.39 -9.87
CA PHE A 67 -9.50 -1.44 -8.94
C PHE A 67 -8.60 -1.19 -7.73
N THR A 68 -8.03 -2.23 -7.15
CA THR A 68 -7.17 -2.11 -5.96
C THR A 68 -5.90 -1.31 -6.26
N VAL A 69 -5.21 -1.62 -7.36
CA VAL A 69 -4.01 -0.87 -7.78
C VAL A 69 -4.34 0.60 -8.04
N PHE A 70 -5.47 0.87 -8.71
CA PHE A 70 -5.94 2.24 -8.95
C PHE A 70 -6.32 2.96 -7.66
N PHE A 71 -7.02 2.28 -6.74
CA PHE A 71 -7.43 2.83 -5.46
C PHE A 71 -6.21 3.27 -4.64
N TYR A 72 -5.19 2.41 -4.51
CA TYR A 72 -3.96 2.77 -3.80
C TYR A 72 -3.21 3.93 -4.45
N TYR A 73 -3.16 3.99 -5.79
CA TYR A 73 -2.61 5.15 -6.50
C TYR A 73 -3.38 6.43 -6.15
N ALA A 74 -4.69 6.40 -6.33
CA ALA A 74 -5.56 7.57 -6.16
C ALA A 74 -5.55 8.06 -4.71
N ALA A 75 -5.60 7.15 -3.74
CA ALA A 75 -5.51 7.47 -2.32
C ALA A 75 -4.15 8.12 -1.99
N GLY A 76 -3.04 7.50 -2.36
CA GLY A 76 -1.69 8.04 -2.12
C GLY A 76 -1.48 9.39 -2.80
N TYR A 77 -1.93 9.53 -4.05
CA TYR A 77 -1.90 10.80 -4.79
C TYR A 77 -2.69 11.89 -4.07
N THR A 78 -3.89 11.56 -3.59
CA THR A 78 -4.78 12.53 -2.94
C THR A 78 -4.16 13.01 -1.64
N VAL A 79 -3.69 12.10 -0.79
CA VAL A 79 -3.00 12.44 0.47
C VAL A 79 -1.80 13.34 0.20
N LEU A 80 -0.89 12.96 -0.69
CA LEU A 80 0.31 13.78 -0.95
C LEU A 80 0.00 15.11 -1.62
N LYS A 81 -1.01 15.16 -2.49
CA LYS A 81 -1.43 16.41 -3.14
C LYS A 81 -1.94 17.41 -2.11
N TYR A 82 -2.73 16.97 -1.13
CA TYR A 82 -3.23 17.85 -0.06
C TYR A 82 -2.13 18.26 0.92
N LEU A 83 -1.14 17.40 1.16
CA LEU A 83 -0.04 17.70 2.07
C LEU A 83 1.13 18.45 1.39
N MET A 84 1.11 18.68 0.08
CA MET A 84 2.28 19.15 -0.69
C MET A 84 2.92 20.44 -0.16
N ASP A 85 2.11 21.40 0.27
CA ASP A 85 2.57 22.68 0.82
C ASP A 85 2.59 22.70 2.35
N SER A 86 2.29 21.56 2.98
CA SER A 86 2.27 21.39 4.42
C SER A 86 3.62 21.00 4.98
N GLU A 87 3.91 21.45 6.20
CA GLU A 87 5.10 21.04 6.96
C GLU A 87 5.14 19.52 7.18
N ILE A 88 3.99 18.84 7.15
CA ILE A 88 3.86 17.39 7.37
C ILE A 88 3.86 16.55 6.07
N TYR A 89 4.17 17.13 4.90
CA TYR A 89 4.32 16.38 3.64
C TYR A 89 5.21 15.14 3.79
N HIS A 90 6.33 15.31 4.50
CA HIS A 90 7.31 14.26 4.73
C HIS A 90 6.73 13.04 5.45
N ILE A 91 5.81 13.27 6.38
CA ILE A 91 5.10 12.22 7.09
C ILE A 91 4.24 11.42 6.11
N GLY A 92 3.50 12.11 5.23
CA GLY A 92 2.71 11.46 4.17
C GLY A 92 3.55 10.57 3.25
N VAL A 93 4.73 11.04 2.85
CA VAL A 93 5.67 10.23 2.04
C VAL A 93 6.13 8.99 2.82
N TYR A 94 6.52 9.14 4.09
CA TYR A 94 6.96 8.00 4.90
C TYR A 94 5.87 6.96 5.10
N ILE A 95 4.63 7.38 5.28
CA ILE A 95 3.51 6.44 5.41
C ILE A 95 3.31 5.67 4.10
N ILE A 96 3.33 6.34 2.95
CA ILE A 96 3.18 5.66 1.65
C ILE A 96 4.32 4.65 1.41
N LEU A 97 5.55 5.01 1.76
CA LEU A 97 6.70 4.09 1.67
C LEU A 97 6.57 2.91 2.64
N LEU A 98 6.11 3.15 3.87
CA LEU A 98 5.87 2.11 4.86
C LEU A 98 4.75 1.16 4.41
N MET A 99 3.67 1.70 3.84
CA MET A 99 2.61 0.91 3.20
C MET A 99 3.15 0.09 2.03
N SER A 100 4.05 0.65 1.22
CA SER A 100 4.68 -0.08 0.11
C SER A 100 5.49 -1.27 0.63
N ILE A 101 6.28 -1.07 1.68
CA ILE A 101 7.05 -2.16 2.31
C ILE A 101 6.12 -3.22 2.87
N THR A 102 5.08 -2.83 3.60
CA THR A 102 4.15 -3.78 4.22
C THR A 102 3.36 -4.60 3.18
N HIS A 103 3.03 -4.05 2.02
CA HIS A 103 2.46 -4.83 0.91
C HIS A 103 3.43 -5.87 0.35
N VAL A 104 4.70 -5.51 0.11
CA VAL A 104 5.69 -6.49 -0.34
C VAL A 104 5.89 -7.60 0.69
N LEU A 105 5.91 -7.24 1.99
CA LEU A 105 5.95 -8.22 3.08
C LEU A 105 4.66 -9.05 3.15
N GLY A 106 3.51 -8.47 2.83
CA GLY A 106 2.23 -9.15 2.69
C GLY A 106 2.31 -10.28 1.67
N GLY A 107 2.82 -10.00 0.48
CA GLY A 107 3.02 -11.02 -0.56
C GLY A 107 4.00 -12.10 -0.13
N LEU A 108 5.08 -11.73 0.58
CA LEU A 108 6.04 -12.68 1.14
C LEU A 108 5.48 -13.55 2.27
N SER A 109 4.37 -13.16 2.91
CA SER A 109 3.74 -13.98 3.96
C SER A 109 3.27 -15.33 3.41
N TRP A 110 2.94 -15.40 2.11
CA TRP A 110 2.60 -16.62 1.40
C TRP A 110 3.79 -17.60 1.23
N TYR A 111 5.02 -17.10 1.32
CA TYR A 111 6.21 -17.94 1.34
C TYR A 111 6.55 -18.39 2.77
N VAL A 112 6.39 -17.50 3.75
CA VAL A 112 6.79 -17.76 5.15
C VAL A 112 5.77 -18.62 5.89
N LEU A 113 4.47 -18.47 5.58
CA LEU A 113 3.34 -19.21 6.18
C LEU A 113 3.38 -19.25 7.71
N ASN A 114 3.74 -18.12 8.34
CA ASN A 114 3.84 -17.97 9.78
C ASN A 114 2.81 -16.95 10.30
N PRO A 115 2.01 -17.29 11.33
CA PRO A 115 0.98 -16.40 11.84
C PRO A 115 1.56 -15.18 12.57
N TYR A 116 2.70 -15.30 13.25
CA TYR A 116 3.36 -14.15 13.89
C TYR A 116 3.89 -13.16 12.87
N TYR A 117 4.46 -13.65 11.76
CA TYR A 117 4.89 -12.80 10.65
C TYR A 117 3.70 -12.04 10.05
N SER A 118 2.63 -12.77 9.73
CA SER A 118 1.43 -12.19 9.11
C SER A 118 0.75 -11.15 10.01
N ASN A 119 0.63 -11.46 11.32
CA ASN A 119 0.09 -10.53 12.31
C ASN A 119 0.97 -9.28 12.48
N ALA A 120 2.29 -9.41 12.43
CA ALA A 120 3.20 -8.26 12.50
C ALA A 120 3.05 -7.34 11.28
N VAL A 121 2.97 -7.92 10.07
CA VAL A 121 2.74 -7.15 8.82
C VAL A 121 1.37 -6.44 8.86
N LEU A 122 0.33 -7.14 9.31
CA LEU A 122 -1.01 -6.56 9.48
C LEU A 122 -0.99 -5.41 10.50
N ALA A 123 -0.35 -5.60 11.66
CA ALA A 123 -0.26 -4.55 12.68
C ALA A 123 0.46 -3.30 12.16
N LEU A 124 1.57 -3.46 11.44
CA LEU A 124 2.30 -2.34 10.81
C LEU A 124 1.44 -1.61 9.76
N SER A 125 0.67 -2.36 8.97
CA SER A 125 -0.27 -1.81 7.98
C SER A 125 -1.37 -1.00 8.67
N LEU A 126 -1.98 -1.56 9.73
CA LEU A 126 -3.03 -0.88 10.50
C LEU A 126 -2.51 0.39 11.18
N ILE A 127 -1.32 0.37 11.76
CA ILE A 127 -0.69 1.57 12.33
C ILE A 127 -0.51 2.64 11.26
N SER A 128 -0.06 2.26 10.06
CA SER A 128 0.12 3.20 8.94
C SER A 128 -1.20 3.87 8.53
N VAL A 129 -2.29 3.09 8.47
CA VAL A 129 -3.63 3.61 8.20
C VAL A 129 -4.11 4.53 9.32
N MET A 130 -3.97 4.14 10.59
CA MET A 130 -4.36 4.97 11.73
C MET A 130 -3.60 6.29 11.78
N VAL A 131 -2.29 6.27 11.53
CA VAL A 131 -1.46 7.48 11.44
C VAL A 131 -1.91 8.34 10.26
N THR A 132 -2.22 7.74 9.10
CA THR A 132 -2.74 8.49 7.94
C THR A 132 -4.02 9.22 8.29
N ILE A 133 -4.99 8.54 8.92
CA ILE A 133 -6.26 9.13 9.32
C ILE A 133 -6.03 10.27 10.33
N ALA A 134 -5.16 10.07 11.32
CA ALA A 134 -4.85 11.08 12.32
C ALA A 134 -4.18 12.33 11.70
N VAL A 135 -3.17 12.12 10.84
CA VAL A 135 -2.41 13.19 10.18
C VAL A 135 -3.28 13.95 9.18
N PHE A 136 -4.03 13.23 8.33
CA PHE A 136 -4.94 13.84 7.37
C PHE A 136 -6.09 14.56 8.08
N GLY A 137 -6.67 13.94 9.11
CA GLY A 137 -7.72 14.55 9.92
C GLY A 137 -7.25 15.83 10.62
N TYR A 138 -6.05 15.81 11.21
CA TYR A 138 -5.44 17.00 11.81
C TYR A 138 -5.28 18.13 10.78
N GLU A 139 -4.75 17.81 9.59
CA GLU A 139 -4.50 18.81 8.58
C GLU A 139 -5.79 19.42 8.02
N VAL A 140 -6.83 18.61 7.83
CA VAL A 140 -8.16 19.10 7.44
C VAL A 140 -8.73 20.03 8.51
N ILE A 141 -8.67 19.64 9.80
CA ILE A 141 -9.16 20.48 10.91
C ILE A 141 -8.39 21.80 10.99
N ARG A 142 -7.09 21.81 10.71
CA ARG A 142 -6.26 23.03 10.73
C ARG A 142 -6.64 24.03 9.63
N HIS A 143 -7.19 23.54 8.52
CA HIS A 143 -7.53 24.36 7.34
C HIS A 143 -9.02 24.74 7.23
N VAL A 144 -9.86 24.25 8.15
CA VAL A 144 -11.28 24.63 8.30
C VAL A 144 -11.41 25.68 9.40
#